data_AF-A0A8T1NC79-F1
#
_entry.id   AF-A0A8T1NC79-F1
#
_cell.length_a   1.000
_cell.length_b   1.000
_cell.length_c   1.000
_cell.angle_alpha   90.00
_cell.angle_beta   90.00
_cell.angle_gamma   90.00
#
_symmetry.space_group_name_H-M   'P 1'
#
loop_
_entity.id
_entity.type
_entity.pdbx_description
1 polymer ?
#
loop_
_entity_poly.entity_id
_entity_poly.type
_entity_poly.pdbx_seq_one_letter_code
_entity_poly.pdbx_strand_id
1 'polypeptide(L)'
;MKDVRWFVMGDDDTVFIVDNVVRILSKYDHRQFYYIGSSSESHVQNIYFSYAMAYGGGGFAISYPLAEQLAKMQDQCIQRYPGLYGSDDRIQACMAELGVPLTREPGFHQYDVYGDLLGLLGAHPITPLVSLHHLDVVEPIFPRTTRVKALQHLMQSIRLDSANIMQQSICYDKKRYWSISVSWGYVVQILRGVISPRELEMPTRTFLNWYRKADYTAYAFNTRPVTKHPCQKPFVFYMRVSRYDRSKKQIIGVYSPNQKSRNPTCRWKMDSPEKIDSIVVLKRPDPQRWQKVRCFLFLFLISFPFII
;
A
#
# COMPACT_ATOMS: atom_id res chain seq x y z
N MET A 1 27.54 18.28 -5.63
CA MET A 1 27.77 16.85 -5.30
C MET A 1 27.99 16.12 -6.61
N LYS A 2 29.01 15.26 -6.76
CA LYS A 2 29.18 14.48 -8.00
C LYS A 2 28.19 13.31 -8.00
N ASP A 3 27.54 13.05 -9.13
CA ASP A 3 26.68 11.88 -9.40
C ASP A 3 25.32 11.76 -8.66
N VAL A 4 24.86 12.81 -7.97
CA VAL A 4 23.51 12.83 -7.39
C VAL A 4 22.47 13.14 -8.47
N ARG A 5 21.43 12.30 -8.58
CA ARG A 5 20.36 12.44 -9.58
C ARG A 5 19.02 12.89 -8.99
N TRP A 6 18.76 12.50 -7.75
CA TRP A 6 17.48 12.69 -7.06
C TRP A 6 17.74 13.03 -5.60
N PHE A 7 16.92 13.92 -5.06
CA PHE A 7 16.80 14.17 -3.62
C PHE A 7 15.44 13.65 -3.18
N VAL A 8 15.40 12.90 -2.08
CA VAL A 8 14.17 12.34 -1.53
C VAL A 8 13.97 12.93 -0.15
N MET A 9 12.78 13.50 0.09
CA MET A 9 12.34 14.02 1.38
C MET A 9 11.28 13.09 1.95
N GLY A 10 11.27 12.94 3.28
CA GLY A 10 10.24 12.28 4.05
C GLY A 10 10.37 12.63 5.52
N ASP A 11 9.35 12.27 6.31
CA ASP A 11 9.31 12.53 7.75
C ASP A 11 9.99 11.40 8.55
N ASP A 12 10.23 11.62 9.85
CA ASP A 12 10.93 10.69 10.73
C ASP A 12 10.10 9.42 11.09
N ASP A 13 8.80 9.46 10.83
CA ASP A 13 7.85 8.36 10.93
C ASP A 13 7.51 7.70 9.56
N THR A 14 8.23 8.09 8.50
CA THR A 14 8.07 7.56 7.14
C THR A 14 9.01 6.38 6.89
N VAL A 15 8.48 5.30 6.31
CA VAL A 15 9.29 4.15 5.89
C VAL A 15 9.31 4.03 4.37
N PHE A 16 10.50 4.22 3.78
CA PHE A 16 10.73 4.02 2.34
C PHE A 16 11.17 2.60 2.00
N ILE A 17 10.63 2.06 0.91
CA ILE A 17 11.14 0.88 0.24
C ILE A 17 12.12 1.36 -0.84
N VAL A 18 13.38 1.52 -0.47
CA VAL A 18 14.41 2.19 -1.30
C VAL A 18 14.54 1.58 -2.70
N ASP A 19 14.49 0.26 -2.84
CA ASP A 19 14.50 -0.39 -4.16
C ASP A 19 13.34 0.07 -5.05
N ASN A 20 12.17 0.31 -4.45
CA ASN A 20 10.99 0.80 -5.15
C ASN A 20 11.10 2.29 -5.46
N VAL A 21 11.70 3.10 -4.58
CA VAL A 21 12.05 4.50 -4.88
C VAL A 21 12.92 4.55 -6.14
N VAL A 22 14.03 3.81 -6.18
CA VAL A 22 14.93 3.78 -7.35
C VAL A 22 14.20 3.30 -8.60
N ARG A 23 13.35 2.27 -8.47
CA ARG A 23 12.57 1.72 -9.58
C ARG A 23 11.59 2.73 -10.16
N ILE A 24 10.87 3.47 -9.31
CA ILE A 24 9.93 4.51 -9.76
C ILE A 24 10.69 5.66 -10.42
N LEU A 25 11.75 6.15 -9.80
CA LEU A 25 12.54 7.27 -10.32
C LEU A 25 13.28 6.94 -11.62
N SER A 26 13.59 5.66 -11.87
CA SER A 26 14.19 5.22 -13.13
C SER A 26 13.30 5.40 -14.37
N LYS A 27 12.00 5.66 -14.19
CA LYS A 27 11.07 5.98 -15.29
C LYS A 27 11.32 7.36 -15.91
N TYR A 28 12.00 8.25 -15.18
CA TYR A 28 12.08 9.67 -15.50
C TYR A 28 13.49 10.08 -15.92
N ASP A 29 13.59 10.99 -16.90
CA ASP A 29 14.88 11.61 -17.26
C ASP A 29 15.28 12.60 -16.16
N HIS A 30 16.13 12.15 -15.23
CA HIS A 30 16.64 12.93 -14.10
C HIS A 30 17.34 14.27 -14.45
N ARG A 31 17.56 14.56 -15.75
CA ARG A 31 18.09 15.84 -16.24
C ARG A 31 17.00 16.90 -16.47
N GLN A 32 15.73 16.52 -16.40
CA GLN A 32 14.58 17.41 -16.48
C GLN A 32 14.06 17.77 -15.08
N PHE A 33 13.20 18.78 -14.98
CA PHE A 33 12.57 19.15 -13.72
C PHE A 33 11.42 18.21 -13.37
N TYR A 34 11.56 17.51 -12.26
CA TYR A 34 10.54 16.61 -11.73
C TYR A 34 10.35 16.83 -10.23
N TYR A 35 9.09 17.01 -9.84
CA TYR A 35 8.59 16.94 -8.47
C TYR A 35 7.64 15.74 -8.39
N ILE A 36 8.08 14.64 -7.77
CA ILE A 36 7.42 13.33 -7.82
C ILE A 36 7.00 12.92 -6.41
N GLY A 37 5.73 12.57 -6.22
CA GLY A 37 5.20 12.09 -4.95
C GLY A 37 3.72 11.80 -5.08
N SER A 38 2.95 11.91 -4.00
CA SER A 38 1.49 11.78 -4.06
C SER A 38 0.78 12.73 -3.10
N SER A 39 -0.48 13.01 -3.41
CA SER A 39 -1.39 13.70 -2.49
C SER A 39 -1.86 12.76 -1.38
N SER A 40 -2.46 13.32 -0.34
CA SER A 40 -3.03 12.55 0.77
C SER A 40 -4.23 11.69 0.34
N GLU A 41 -4.42 10.57 1.01
CA GLU A 41 -5.63 9.75 0.96
C GLU A 41 -6.89 10.49 1.48
N SER A 42 -6.72 11.61 2.18
CA SER A 42 -7.82 12.42 2.74
C SER A 42 -8.22 13.57 1.83
N HIS A 43 -9.50 13.59 1.44
CA HIS A 43 -10.07 14.66 0.60
C HIS A 43 -9.97 16.02 1.29
N VAL A 44 -10.22 16.06 2.60
CA VAL A 44 -10.21 17.28 3.39
C VAL A 44 -8.81 17.85 3.52
N GLN A 45 -7.81 16.98 3.74
CA GLN A 45 -6.40 17.41 3.77
C GLN A 45 -6.03 18.05 2.43
N ASN A 46 -6.34 17.39 1.31
CA ASN A 46 -5.99 17.92 -0.01
C ASN A 46 -6.71 19.25 -0.35
N ILE A 47 -7.91 19.49 0.18
CA ILE A 47 -8.61 20.78 0.03
C ILE A 47 -7.91 21.88 0.83
N TYR A 48 -7.53 21.60 2.08
CA TYR A 48 -6.93 22.60 2.96
C TYR A 48 -5.51 22.98 2.54
N PHE A 49 -4.73 21.99 2.09
CA PHE A 49 -3.37 22.18 1.62
C PHE A 49 -3.35 22.39 0.12
N SER A 50 -3.24 21.31 -0.65
CA SER A 50 -3.33 21.37 -2.11
C SER A 50 -3.38 19.98 -2.72
N TYR A 51 -4.23 19.78 -3.74
CA TYR A 51 -4.15 18.59 -4.58
C TYR A 51 -2.86 18.53 -5.41
N ALA A 52 -2.16 19.65 -5.59
CA ALA A 52 -0.89 19.72 -6.30
C ALA A 52 0.34 19.54 -5.39
N MET A 53 0.14 19.27 -4.09
CA MET A 53 1.20 19.00 -3.14
C MET A 53 1.52 17.52 -3.08
N ALA A 54 2.81 17.17 -3.17
CA ALA A 54 3.28 15.92 -2.61
C ALA A 54 3.42 16.10 -1.10
N TYR A 55 2.68 15.30 -0.35
CA TYR A 55 2.70 15.39 1.11
C TYR A 55 4.05 14.92 1.66
N GLY A 56 4.58 15.68 2.62
CA GLY A 56 5.91 15.49 3.19
C GLY A 56 6.11 14.09 3.77
N GLY A 57 5.16 13.61 4.57
CA GLY A 57 5.25 12.29 5.20
C GLY A 57 4.98 11.11 4.25
N GLY A 58 4.16 11.31 3.22
CA GLY A 58 4.09 10.38 2.09
C GLY A 58 5.42 10.32 1.36
N GLY A 59 6.24 11.35 1.48
CA GLY A 59 7.54 11.49 0.86
C GLY A 59 7.42 11.95 -0.59
N PHE A 60 8.48 12.61 -1.04
CA PHE A 60 8.59 13.03 -2.43
C PHE A 60 10.05 13.08 -2.88
N ALA A 61 10.24 13.03 -4.19
CA ALA A 61 11.53 13.15 -4.83
C ALA A 61 11.56 14.37 -5.75
N ILE A 62 12.69 15.07 -5.77
CA ILE A 62 12.99 16.11 -6.76
C ILE A 62 14.25 15.76 -7.54
N SER A 63 14.22 15.99 -8.84
CA SER A 63 15.39 15.84 -9.72
C SER A 63 16.49 16.81 -9.33
N TYR A 64 17.76 16.43 -9.47
CA TYR A 64 18.91 17.28 -9.17
C TYR A 64 18.84 18.70 -9.78
N PRO A 65 18.58 18.88 -11.10
CA PRO A 65 18.54 20.22 -11.70
C PRO A 65 17.39 21.08 -11.16
N LEU A 66 16.27 20.48 -10.71
CA LEU A 66 15.20 21.19 -10.02
C LEU A 66 15.64 21.66 -8.63
N ALA A 67 16.34 20.80 -7.88
CA ALA A 67 16.88 21.16 -6.57
C ALA A 67 17.87 22.35 -6.67
N GLU A 68 18.67 22.43 -7.74
CA GLU A 68 19.56 23.57 -7.98
C GLU A 68 18.80 24.88 -8.24
N GLN A 69 17.66 24.84 -8.93
CA GLN A 69 16.84 26.04 -9.11
C GLN A 69 16.11 26.42 -7.83
N LEU A 70 15.55 25.43 -7.12
CA LEU A 70 14.90 25.65 -5.83
C LEU A 70 15.86 26.31 -4.84
N ALA A 71 17.09 25.81 -4.70
CA ALA A 71 18.09 26.34 -3.77
C ALA A 71 18.43 27.83 -4.00
N LYS A 72 18.28 28.35 -5.23
CA LYS A 72 18.52 29.77 -5.54
C LYS A 72 17.41 30.70 -5.04
N MET A 73 16.21 30.18 -4.81
CA MET A 73 15.03 30.99 -4.50
C MET A 73 14.27 30.56 -3.24
N GLN A 74 14.61 29.41 -2.64
CA GLN A 74 13.86 28.78 -1.55
C GLN A 74 13.65 29.72 -0.37
N ASP A 75 14.69 30.42 0.09
CA ASP A 75 14.59 31.31 1.26
C ASP A 75 13.58 32.43 1.03
N GLN A 76 13.63 33.08 -0.13
CA GLN A 76 12.70 34.15 -0.49
C GLN A 76 11.29 33.61 -0.72
N CYS A 77 11.15 32.45 -1.34
CA CYS A 77 9.87 31.79 -1.55
C CYS A 77 9.17 31.49 -0.22
N ILE A 78 9.88 30.87 0.73
CA ILE A 78 9.32 30.55 2.05
C ILE A 78 8.88 31.83 2.80
N GLN A 79 9.63 32.93 2.63
CA GLN A 79 9.25 34.24 3.19
C GLN A 79 8.02 34.86 2.52
N ARG A 80 7.77 34.59 1.23
CA ARG A 80 6.56 35.03 0.51
C ARG A 80 5.30 34.29 0.95
N TYR A 81 5.43 33.07 1.46
CA TYR A 81 4.32 32.21 1.87
C TYR A 81 4.31 31.92 3.38
N PRO A 82 4.31 32.93 4.26
CA PRO A 82 4.40 32.71 5.71
C PRO A 82 3.14 32.05 6.28
N GLY A 83 1.99 32.18 5.61
CA GLY A 83 0.70 31.61 6.02
C GLY A 83 0.49 30.14 5.67
N LEU A 84 1.36 29.55 4.83
CA LEU A 84 1.32 28.13 4.49
C LEU A 84 1.91 27.29 5.61
N TYR A 85 1.25 26.18 5.93
CA TYR A 85 1.55 25.34 7.07
C TYR A 85 2.43 24.15 6.67
N GLY A 86 3.50 23.91 7.42
CA GLY A 86 4.40 22.81 7.14
C GLY A 86 5.40 23.10 6.03
N SER A 87 6.34 22.19 5.86
CA SER A 87 7.42 22.29 4.86
C SER A 87 6.93 21.93 3.46
N ASP A 88 6.06 20.94 3.33
CA ASP A 88 5.51 20.44 2.08
C ASP A 88 4.60 21.45 1.37
N ASP A 89 3.72 22.14 2.11
CA ASP A 89 2.85 23.20 1.56
C ASP A 89 3.67 24.35 0.96
N ARG A 90 4.71 24.76 1.69
CA ARG A 90 5.66 25.79 1.23
C ARG A 90 6.49 25.32 0.04
N ILE A 91 6.98 24.08 0.06
CA ILE A 91 7.68 23.50 -1.08
C ILE A 91 6.77 23.46 -2.30
N GLN A 92 5.50 23.07 -2.16
CA GLN A 92 4.54 23.09 -3.27
C GLN A 92 4.40 24.48 -3.87
N ALA A 93 4.28 25.52 -3.04
CA ALA A 93 4.22 26.90 -3.51
C ALA A 93 5.49 27.30 -4.28
N CYS A 94 6.68 26.92 -3.80
CA CYS A 94 7.93 27.16 -4.53
C CYS A 94 8.02 26.40 -5.85
N MET A 95 7.51 25.17 -5.90
CA MET A 95 7.42 24.40 -7.16
C MET A 95 6.49 25.10 -8.16
N ALA A 96 5.40 25.70 -7.69
CA ALA A 96 4.49 26.47 -8.54
C ALA A 96 5.14 27.74 -9.10
N GLU A 97 5.95 28.47 -8.31
CA GLU A 97 6.75 29.60 -8.81
C GLU A 97 7.76 29.17 -9.89
N LEU A 98 8.35 27.99 -9.74
CA LEU A 98 9.26 27.38 -10.73
C LEU A 98 8.51 26.80 -11.95
N GLY A 99 7.17 26.79 -11.95
CA GLY A 99 6.36 26.23 -13.02
C GLY A 99 6.42 24.70 -13.10
N VAL A 100 6.77 24.01 -12.02
CA VAL A 100 6.93 22.55 -11.99
C VAL A 100 5.74 21.90 -11.27
N PRO A 101 4.87 21.16 -11.98
CA PRO A 101 3.72 20.51 -11.37
C PRO A 101 4.12 19.20 -10.67
N LEU A 102 3.27 18.77 -9.74
CA LEU A 102 3.35 17.45 -9.13
C LEU A 102 3.13 16.34 -10.17
N THR A 103 4.10 15.44 -10.25
CA THR A 103 4.01 14.16 -10.93
C THR A 103 3.57 13.10 -9.92
N ARG A 104 2.33 12.60 -10.05
CA ARG A 104 1.74 11.68 -9.07
C ARG A 104 2.21 10.24 -9.27
N GLU A 105 2.69 9.63 -8.20
CA GLU A 105 3.08 8.23 -8.13
C GLU A 105 2.28 7.53 -7.01
N PRO A 106 1.35 6.62 -7.34
CA PRO A 106 0.38 6.08 -6.38
C PRO A 106 0.96 5.12 -5.33
N GLY A 107 2.28 4.90 -5.34
CA GLY A 107 2.97 4.10 -4.32
C GLY A 107 3.51 4.94 -3.16
N PHE A 108 3.45 6.27 -3.23
CA PHE A 108 3.73 7.14 -2.09
C PHE A 108 2.46 7.30 -1.26
N HIS A 109 2.51 6.97 0.02
CA HIS A 109 1.32 6.96 0.89
C HIS A 109 1.52 7.81 2.13
N GLN A 110 0.69 8.85 2.27
CA GLN A 110 0.62 9.71 3.45
C GLN A 110 -0.22 9.05 4.57
N TYR A 111 -1.29 8.33 4.20
CA TYR A 111 -2.30 7.77 5.09
C TYR A 111 -2.70 8.70 6.24
N ASP A 112 -3.24 9.88 5.92
CA ASP A 112 -3.98 10.73 6.87
C ASP A 112 -5.34 10.09 7.26
N VAL A 113 -5.26 8.90 7.85
CA VAL A 113 -6.35 8.04 8.29
C VAL A 113 -5.98 7.44 9.65
N TYR A 114 -6.98 6.92 10.35
CA TYR A 114 -6.81 6.22 11.63
C TYR A 114 -7.27 4.77 11.50
N GLY A 115 -6.82 3.91 12.43
CA GLY A 115 -7.28 2.52 12.52
C GLY A 115 -6.50 1.55 11.65
N ASP A 116 -7.18 0.51 11.15
CA ASP A 116 -6.57 -0.63 10.47
C ASP A 116 -6.41 -0.39 8.96
N LEU A 117 -5.16 -0.43 8.48
CA LEU A 117 -4.80 -0.26 7.07
C LEU A 117 -5.07 -1.50 6.19
N LEU A 118 -5.62 -2.59 6.72
CA LEU A 118 -5.92 -3.82 5.98
C LEU A 118 -6.61 -3.57 4.64
N GLY A 119 -7.61 -2.69 4.61
CA GLY A 119 -8.34 -2.32 3.41
C GLY A 119 -7.47 -1.68 2.33
N LEU A 120 -6.60 -0.74 2.73
CA LEU A 120 -5.73 0.02 1.83
C LEU A 120 -4.59 -0.84 1.31
N LEU A 121 -3.86 -1.51 2.21
CA LEU A 121 -2.72 -2.34 1.87
C LEU A 121 -3.14 -3.66 1.19
N GLY A 122 -4.30 -4.20 1.56
CA GLY A 122 -4.87 -5.41 0.95
C GLY A 122 -5.42 -5.19 -0.46
N ALA A 123 -5.71 -3.95 -0.83
CA ALA A 123 -6.16 -3.55 -2.17
C ALA A 123 -5.21 -2.53 -2.82
N HIS A 124 -3.94 -2.54 -2.43
CA HIS A 124 -2.94 -1.64 -2.99
C HIS A 124 -2.87 -1.82 -4.52
N PRO A 125 -2.81 -0.71 -5.29
CA PRO A 125 -2.81 -0.76 -6.75
C PRO A 125 -1.61 -1.53 -7.30
N ILE A 126 -1.67 -1.90 -8.59
CA ILE A 126 -0.58 -2.59 -9.29
C ILE A 126 0.52 -1.57 -9.63
N THR A 127 1.27 -1.17 -8.60
CA THR A 127 2.44 -0.30 -8.65
C THR A 127 3.42 -0.73 -7.55
N PRO A 128 4.73 -0.45 -7.66
CA PRO A 128 5.63 -0.60 -6.52
C PRO A 128 5.20 0.27 -5.34
N LEU A 129 5.01 -0.33 -4.16
CA LEU A 129 4.82 0.41 -2.91
C LEU A 129 6.11 1.17 -2.57
N VAL A 130 6.06 2.50 -2.48
CA VAL A 130 7.26 3.34 -2.31
C VAL A 130 7.49 3.71 -0.86
N SER A 131 6.45 4.18 -0.18
CA SER A 131 6.54 4.66 1.19
C SER A 131 5.27 4.35 1.98
N LEU A 132 5.43 4.32 3.31
CA LEU A 132 4.35 4.17 4.26
C LEU A 132 4.54 5.20 5.38
N HIS A 133 3.47 5.94 5.64
CA HIS A 133 3.29 6.94 6.69
C HIS A 133 1.79 6.97 6.99
N HIS A 134 1.23 7.52 8.07
CA HIS A 134 1.75 7.82 9.40
C HIS A 134 1.75 6.55 10.27
N LEU A 135 2.89 5.85 10.38
CA LEU A 135 2.92 4.53 11.01
C LEU A 135 2.82 4.56 12.54
N ASP A 136 3.04 5.72 13.16
CA ASP A 136 2.87 6.03 14.58
C ASP A 136 1.40 6.26 14.98
N VAL A 137 0.56 6.70 14.04
CA VAL A 137 -0.88 6.96 14.20
C VAL A 137 -1.72 5.71 13.96
N VAL A 138 -1.51 5.03 12.84
CA VAL A 138 -2.30 3.87 12.39
C VAL A 138 -2.04 2.62 13.22
N GLU A 139 -2.95 1.65 13.22
CA GLU A 139 -2.73 0.37 13.89
C GLU A 139 -1.55 -0.41 13.27
N PRO A 140 -0.85 -1.28 14.03
CA PRO A 140 0.19 -2.14 13.45
C PRO A 140 -0.34 -2.93 12.25
N ILE A 141 0.36 -2.89 11.13
CA ILE A 141 -0.05 -3.56 9.89
C ILE A 141 -0.26 -5.08 10.05
N PHE A 142 0.46 -5.71 10.98
CA PHE A 142 0.22 -7.10 11.38
C PHE A 142 -0.42 -7.17 12.77
N PRO A 143 -1.36 -8.10 13.00
CA PRO A 143 -2.01 -8.23 14.30
C PRO A 143 -1.04 -8.75 15.37
N ARG A 144 -1.34 -8.43 16.64
CA ARG A 144 -0.62 -8.93 17.83
C ARG A 144 0.89 -8.63 17.85
N THR A 145 1.30 -7.56 17.19
CA THR A 145 2.67 -7.09 17.18
C THR A 145 2.72 -5.57 17.35
N THR A 146 3.89 -5.04 17.65
CA THR A 146 4.11 -3.58 17.69
C THR A 146 4.34 -3.06 16.28
N ARG A 147 4.15 -1.75 16.04
CA ARG A 147 4.41 -1.11 14.74
C ARG A 147 5.80 -1.45 14.21
N VAL A 148 6.84 -1.27 15.03
CA VAL A 148 8.23 -1.59 14.65
C VAL A 148 8.42 -3.07 14.30
N LYS A 149 7.91 -3.99 15.13
CA LYS A 149 8.01 -5.43 14.85
C LYS A 149 7.21 -5.83 13.60
N ALA A 150 6.07 -5.19 13.34
CA ALA A 150 5.27 -5.39 12.14
C ALA A 150 6.06 -4.98 10.88
N LEU A 151 6.77 -3.85 10.93
CA LEU A 151 7.62 -3.40 9.84
C LEU A 151 8.83 -4.33 9.64
N GLN A 152 9.50 -4.73 10.71
CA GLN A 152 10.59 -5.72 10.63
C GLN A 152 10.12 -7.03 10.00
N HIS A 153 8.89 -7.45 10.30
CA HIS A 153 8.26 -8.63 9.68
C HIS A 153 7.97 -8.41 8.19
N LEU A 154 7.38 -7.26 7.82
CA LEU A 154 7.14 -6.90 6.42
C LEU A 154 8.45 -6.90 5.61
N MET A 155 9.53 -6.36 6.19
CA MET A 155 10.84 -6.25 5.55
C MET A 155 11.42 -7.60 5.13
N GLN A 156 11.05 -8.70 5.79
CA GLN A 156 11.45 -10.04 5.35
C GLN A 156 10.91 -10.36 3.96
N SER A 157 9.65 -10.01 3.68
CA SER A 157 9.02 -10.20 2.37
C SER A 157 9.51 -9.18 1.35
N ILE A 158 9.74 -7.92 1.76
CA ILE A 158 10.30 -6.88 0.89
C ILE A 158 11.68 -7.28 0.36
N ARG A 159 12.55 -7.84 1.21
CA ARG A 159 13.89 -8.31 0.81
C ARG A 159 13.86 -9.42 -0.25
N LEU A 160 12.77 -10.19 -0.31
CA LEU A 160 12.61 -11.25 -1.30
C LEU A 160 12.04 -10.71 -2.61
N ASP A 161 11.15 -9.72 -2.56
CA ASP A 161 10.44 -9.22 -3.74
C ASP A 161 9.77 -7.85 -3.49
N SER A 162 10.60 -6.81 -3.36
CA SER A 162 10.16 -5.43 -3.10
C SER A 162 9.20 -4.92 -4.18
N ALA A 163 9.44 -5.26 -5.45
CA ALA A 163 8.66 -4.77 -6.58
C ALA A 163 7.18 -5.19 -6.56
N ASN A 164 6.86 -6.31 -5.90
CA ASN A 164 5.52 -6.89 -5.87
C ASN A 164 4.86 -6.82 -4.48
N ILE A 165 5.53 -6.24 -3.47
CA ILE A 165 4.96 -6.15 -2.13
C ILE A 165 3.61 -5.40 -2.17
N MET A 166 2.64 -5.89 -1.39
CA MET A 166 1.24 -5.42 -1.34
C MET A 166 0.42 -5.52 -2.63
N GLN A 167 1.03 -5.86 -3.77
CA GLN A 167 0.28 -5.90 -5.02
C GLN A 167 -0.82 -6.94 -4.98
N GLN A 168 -2.03 -6.48 -5.31
CA GLN A 168 -3.21 -7.31 -5.29
C GLN A 168 -3.24 -8.25 -6.49
N SER A 169 -3.64 -9.50 -6.24
CA SER A 169 -4.01 -10.49 -7.25
C SER A 169 -5.34 -11.11 -6.87
N ILE A 170 -6.26 -11.17 -7.82
CA ILE A 170 -7.61 -11.69 -7.62
C ILE A 170 -7.74 -13.05 -8.30
N CYS A 171 -8.23 -14.03 -7.57
CA CYS A 171 -8.42 -15.41 -8.01
C CYS A 171 -9.80 -15.91 -7.57
N TYR A 172 -10.31 -16.94 -8.24
CA TYR A 172 -11.60 -17.54 -7.91
C TYR A 172 -11.47 -19.04 -7.72
N ASP A 173 -12.06 -19.55 -6.64
CA ASP A 173 -12.30 -20.97 -6.49
C ASP A 173 -13.67 -21.31 -7.07
N LYS A 174 -13.68 -21.97 -8.23
CA LYS A 174 -14.91 -22.34 -8.94
C LYS A 174 -15.71 -23.44 -8.24
N LYS A 175 -15.05 -24.32 -7.48
CA LYS A 175 -15.72 -25.45 -6.81
C LYS A 175 -16.44 -24.98 -5.55
N ARG A 176 -15.75 -24.15 -4.76
CA ARG A 176 -16.24 -23.65 -3.48
C ARG A 176 -16.98 -22.30 -3.59
N TYR A 177 -16.99 -21.73 -4.79
CA TYR A 177 -17.55 -20.40 -5.08
C TYR A 177 -16.98 -19.33 -4.16
N TRP A 178 -15.65 -19.23 -4.12
CA TRP A 178 -14.95 -18.22 -3.32
C TRP A 178 -14.20 -17.22 -4.20
N SER A 179 -14.15 -15.98 -3.73
CA SER A 179 -13.26 -14.95 -4.25
C SER A 179 -12.04 -14.85 -3.33
N ILE A 180 -10.85 -14.90 -3.92
CA ILE A 180 -9.58 -14.90 -3.20
C ILE A 180 -8.81 -13.67 -3.65
N SER A 181 -8.54 -12.75 -2.73
CA SER A 181 -7.67 -11.59 -2.95
C SER A 181 -6.35 -11.83 -2.22
N VAL A 182 -5.24 -11.77 -2.95
CA VAL A 182 -3.89 -11.97 -2.45
C VAL A 182 -3.14 -10.66 -2.55
N SER A 183 -2.74 -10.09 -1.42
CA SER A 183 -1.79 -8.98 -1.32
C SER A 183 -0.44 -9.56 -0.90
N TRP A 184 0.51 -9.58 -1.84
CA TRP A 184 1.77 -10.30 -1.67
C TRP A 184 2.59 -9.76 -0.50
N GLY A 185 3.12 -10.68 0.32
CA GLY A 185 3.90 -10.34 1.52
C GLY A 185 3.09 -9.75 2.67
N TYR A 186 1.76 -9.69 2.55
CA TYR A 186 0.89 -9.09 3.57
C TYR A 186 -0.31 -9.93 3.96
N VAL A 187 -1.31 -10.08 3.08
CA VAL A 187 -2.58 -10.72 3.45
C VAL A 187 -3.19 -11.51 2.30
N VAL A 188 -3.89 -12.60 2.65
CA VAL A 188 -4.84 -13.28 1.76
C VAL A 188 -6.23 -13.14 2.36
N GLN A 189 -7.19 -12.69 1.57
CA GLN A 189 -8.59 -12.55 1.94
C GLN A 189 -9.43 -13.53 1.12
N ILE A 190 -10.16 -14.42 1.78
CA ILE A 190 -11.12 -15.32 1.13
C ILE A 190 -12.53 -14.83 1.47
N LEU A 191 -13.33 -14.57 0.44
CA LEU A 191 -14.73 -14.15 0.56
C LEU A 191 -15.62 -15.24 -0.04
N ARG A 192 -16.74 -15.54 0.62
CA ARG A 192 -17.77 -16.43 0.05
C ARG A 192 -18.53 -15.70 -1.04
N GLY A 193 -18.77 -16.39 -2.14
CA GLY A 193 -19.40 -15.83 -3.34
C GLY A 193 -18.38 -15.33 -4.37
N VAL A 194 -18.89 -15.04 -5.56
CA VAL A 194 -18.11 -14.48 -6.67
C VAL A 194 -18.30 -12.97 -6.66
N ILE A 195 -17.26 -12.25 -6.25
CA ILE A 195 -17.22 -10.79 -6.15
C ILE A 195 -16.44 -10.27 -7.35
N SER A 196 -16.94 -9.21 -7.99
CA SER A 196 -16.31 -8.65 -9.18
C SER A 196 -14.90 -8.08 -8.86
N PRO A 197 -13.95 -8.10 -9.82
CA PRO A 197 -12.65 -7.46 -9.60
C PRO A 197 -12.78 -5.98 -9.25
N ARG A 198 -13.71 -5.26 -9.91
CA ARG A 198 -14.04 -3.87 -9.62
C ARG A 198 -14.40 -3.64 -8.15
N GLU A 199 -15.09 -4.58 -7.52
CA GLU A 199 -15.40 -4.53 -6.09
C GLU A 199 -14.24 -4.95 -5.19
N LEU A 200 -13.35 -5.84 -5.64
CA LEU A 200 -12.20 -6.31 -4.87
C LEU A 200 -11.02 -5.33 -4.86
N GLU A 201 -10.89 -4.53 -5.91
CA GLU A 201 -9.91 -3.45 -6.02
C GLU A 201 -10.29 -2.22 -5.17
N MET A 202 -11.56 -2.07 -4.80
CA MET A 202 -11.96 -1.02 -3.85
C MET A 202 -11.54 -1.37 -2.43
N PRO A 203 -10.73 -0.54 -1.74
CA PRO A 203 -10.35 -0.75 -0.36
C PRO A 203 -11.57 -0.89 0.55
N THR A 204 -11.57 -1.92 1.41
CA THR A 204 -12.59 -2.07 2.45
C THR A 204 -12.37 -1.00 3.52
N ARG A 205 -13.40 -0.31 3.99
CA ARG A 205 -13.28 0.73 5.04
C ARG A 205 -12.95 0.17 6.43
N THR A 206 -11.76 -0.40 6.59
CA THR A 206 -11.20 -0.86 7.88
C THR A 206 -10.53 0.27 8.67
N PHE A 207 -10.47 1.46 8.06
CA PHE A 207 -9.87 2.68 8.58
C PHE A 207 -10.93 3.79 8.74
N LEU A 208 -10.57 4.82 9.48
CA LEU A 208 -11.35 6.03 9.74
C LEU A 208 -10.66 7.23 9.10
N ASN A 209 -11.41 8.29 8.79
CA ASN A 209 -10.80 9.51 8.26
C ASN A 209 -9.97 10.24 9.33
N TRP A 210 -9.31 11.34 8.93
CA TRP A 210 -8.46 12.13 9.83
C TRP A 210 -9.17 12.64 11.10
N TYR A 211 -10.50 12.83 11.05
CA TYR A 211 -11.33 13.21 12.20
C TYR A 211 -11.89 12.01 12.98
N ARG A 212 -11.35 10.80 12.75
CA ARG A 212 -11.76 9.53 13.38
C ARG A 212 -13.24 9.18 13.15
N LYS A 213 -13.78 9.54 11.97
CA LYS A 213 -15.15 9.21 11.56
C LYS A 213 -15.14 8.17 10.43
N ALA A 214 -16.13 7.27 10.46
CA ALA A 214 -16.35 6.26 9.42
C ALA A 214 -17.12 6.83 8.21
N ASP A 215 -16.73 8.01 7.74
CA ASP A 215 -17.36 8.69 6.60
C ASP A 215 -16.66 8.31 5.29
N TYR A 216 -17.42 7.90 4.28
CA TYR A 216 -16.87 7.42 3.01
C TYR A 216 -16.59 8.54 2.01
N THR A 217 -17.20 9.73 2.17
CA THR A 217 -17.00 10.88 1.27
C THR A 217 -15.72 11.65 1.60
N ALA A 218 -15.07 11.33 2.71
CA ALA A 218 -13.88 12.02 3.21
C ALA A 218 -12.57 11.58 2.54
N TYR A 219 -12.59 10.59 1.65
CA TYR A 219 -11.40 10.01 1.03
C TYR A 219 -11.25 10.46 -0.42
N ALA A 220 -10.01 10.61 -0.89
CA ALA A 220 -9.70 11.00 -2.27
C ALA A 220 -9.82 9.83 -3.28
N PHE A 221 -10.48 8.74 -2.91
CA PHE A 221 -10.64 7.52 -3.71
C PHE A 221 -11.90 6.74 -3.29
N ASN A 222 -12.35 5.83 -4.16
CA ASN A 222 -13.51 5.00 -3.88
C ASN A 222 -13.19 3.94 -2.82
N THR A 223 -14.10 3.77 -1.87
CA THR A 223 -14.01 2.74 -0.84
C THR A 223 -15.26 1.87 -0.84
N ARG A 224 -15.14 0.62 -0.39
CA ARG A 224 -16.28 -0.27 -0.20
C ARG A 224 -16.62 -0.40 1.29
N PRO A 225 -17.91 -0.47 1.65
CA PRO A 225 -18.33 -0.64 3.04
C PRO A 225 -17.83 -1.96 3.63
N VAL A 226 -17.59 -1.98 4.94
CA VAL A 226 -17.46 -3.23 5.69
C VAL A 226 -18.83 -3.91 5.69
N THR A 227 -18.90 -5.14 5.17
CA THR A 227 -20.15 -5.89 5.14
C THR A 227 -20.67 -6.15 6.55
N LYS A 228 -21.97 -5.89 6.74
CA LYS A 228 -22.69 -6.23 7.98
C LYS A 228 -23.19 -7.68 7.98
N HIS A 229 -23.23 -8.33 6.81
CA HIS A 229 -23.78 -9.68 6.69
C HIS A 229 -22.75 -10.72 7.18
N PRO A 230 -23.05 -11.53 8.21
CA PRO A 230 -22.11 -12.48 8.80
C PRO A 230 -21.39 -13.38 7.79
N CYS A 231 -22.11 -13.89 6.80
CA CYS A 231 -21.57 -14.81 5.80
C CYS A 231 -20.63 -14.16 4.77
N GLN A 232 -20.73 -12.85 4.57
CA GLN A 232 -19.94 -12.10 3.59
C GLN A 232 -18.64 -11.57 4.19
N LYS A 233 -18.46 -11.66 5.52
CA LYS A 233 -17.24 -11.22 6.19
C LYS A 233 -16.03 -11.99 5.62
N PRO A 234 -14.96 -11.29 5.21
CA PRO A 234 -13.77 -11.94 4.67
C PRO A 234 -13.04 -12.76 5.73
N PHE A 235 -12.50 -13.91 5.32
CA PHE A 235 -11.53 -14.69 6.09
C PHE A 235 -10.15 -14.14 5.78
N VAL A 236 -9.49 -13.59 6.80
CA VAL A 236 -8.25 -12.84 6.65
C VAL A 236 -7.08 -13.67 7.18
N PHE A 237 -6.10 -13.92 6.32
CA PHE A 237 -4.88 -14.69 6.61
C PHE A 237 -3.67 -13.78 6.43
N TYR A 238 -2.97 -13.46 7.51
CA TYR A 238 -1.78 -12.61 7.46
C TYR A 238 -0.54 -13.44 7.14
N MET A 239 0.40 -12.83 6.41
CA MET A 239 1.69 -13.42 6.10
C MET A 239 2.44 -13.74 7.40
N ARG A 240 2.77 -15.02 7.58
CA ARG A 240 3.50 -15.54 8.75
C ARG A 240 4.97 -15.71 8.45
N VAL A 241 5.31 -16.26 7.28
CA VAL A 241 6.69 -16.50 6.84
C VAL A 241 6.77 -16.36 5.34
N SER A 242 7.84 -15.76 4.83
CA SER A 242 8.22 -15.80 3.43
C SER A 242 9.63 -16.35 3.27
N ARG A 243 9.86 -17.17 2.24
CA ARG A 243 11.17 -17.77 1.95
C ARG A 243 11.36 -18.01 0.45
N TYR A 244 12.61 -18.03 0.01
CA TYR A 244 12.96 -18.40 -1.35
C TYR A 244 13.37 -19.88 -1.44
N ASP A 245 12.68 -20.64 -2.28
CA ASP A 245 13.05 -21.99 -2.67
C ASP A 245 13.97 -21.94 -3.89
N ARG A 246 15.28 -22.18 -3.64
CA ARG A 246 16.32 -22.19 -4.68
C ARG A 246 16.12 -23.30 -5.71
N SER A 247 15.63 -24.47 -5.29
CA SER A 247 15.46 -25.63 -6.18
C SER A 247 14.39 -25.37 -7.23
N LYS A 248 13.28 -24.75 -6.82
CA LYS A 248 12.14 -24.43 -7.70
C LYS A 248 12.20 -23.03 -8.30
N LYS A 249 13.19 -22.21 -7.90
CA LYS A 249 13.32 -20.79 -8.25
C LYS A 249 12.03 -20.01 -7.96
N GLN A 250 11.45 -20.26 -6.79
CA GLN A 250 10.14 -19.73 -6.39
C GLN A 250 10.22 -19.08 -5.01
N ILE A 251 9.43 -18.04 -4.80
CA ILE A 251 9.17 -17.48 -3.48
C ILE A 251 7.91 -18.13 -2.93
N ILE A 252 7.98 -18.54 -1.67
CA ILE A 252 6.93 -19.20 -0.92
C ILE A 252 6.50 -18.25 0.20
N GLY A 253 5.23 -17.87 0.21
CA GLY A 253 4.59 -17.17 1.32
C GLY A 253 3.62 -18.11 2.05
N VAL A 254 3.73 -18.19 3.38
CA VAL A 254 2.81 -18.93 4.24
C VAL A 254 2.01 -17.94 5.05
N TYR A 255 0.68 -18.04 4.97
CA TYR A 255 -0.26 -17.14 5.60
C TYR A 255 -1.10 -17.91 6.63
N SER A 256 -1.40 -17.29 7.76
CA SER A 256 -2.15 -17.91 8.87
C SER A 256 -3.32 -17.03 9.31
N PRO A 257 -4.43 -17.62 9.76
CA PRO A 257 -5.62 -16.89 10.14
C PRO A 257 -5.36 -16.01 11.37
N ASN A 258 -6.00 -14.84 11.41
CA ASN A 258 -6.01 -14.04 12.64
C ASN A 258 -6.89 -14.70 13.70
N GLN A 259 -6.27 -15.35 14.68
CA GLN A 259 -6.96 -16.07 15.76
C GLN A 259 -7.89 -15.21 16.63
N LYS A 260 -7.80 -13.86 16.59
CA LYS A 260 -8.68 -12.98 17.38
C LYS A 260 -10.04 -12.70 16.70
N SER A 261 -10.12 -12.82 15.37
CA SER A 261 -11.36 -12.57 14.64
C SER A 261 -12.13 -13.88 14.46
N ARG A 262 -12.87 -14.31 15.48
CA ARG A 262 -13.90 -15.33 15.26
C ARG A 262 -14.88 -14.82 14.20
N ASN A 263 -15.04 -15.59 13.14
CA ASN A 263 -16.03 -15.25 12.13
C ASN A 263 -17.42 -15.49 12.74
N PRO A 264 -18.37 -14.56 12.51
CA PRO A 264 -19.72 -14.74 13.02
C PRO A 264 -20.36 -15.96 12.35
N THR A 265 -21.27 -16.61 13.07
CA THR A 265 -21.98 -17.78 12.57
C THR A 265 -22.69 -17.46 11.27
N CYS A 266 -22.42 -18.27 10.24
CA CYS A 266 -23.01 -18.12 8.92
C CYS A 266 -24.01 -19.24 8.65
N ARG A 267 -25.19 -18.89 8.14
CA ARG A 267 -26.26 -19.84 7.79
C ARG A 267 -26.24 -20.34 6.34
N TRP A 268 -25.35 -19.79 5.49
CA TRP A 268 -25.23 -20.25 4.12
C TRP A 268 -24.73 -21.69 4.09
N LYS A 269 -25.38 -22.54 3.29
CA LYS A 269 -24.99 -23.94 3.05
C LYS A 269 -23.82 -24.05 2.06
N MET A 270 -22.86 -23.14 2.17
CA MET A 270 -21.67 -23.08 1.33
C MET A 270 -20.44 -23.52 2.12
N ASP A 271 -19.44 -24.05 1.42
CA ASP A 271 -18.17 -24.39 2.04
C ASP A 271 -17.55 -23.18 2.77
N SER A 272 -17.05 -23.46 3.98
CA SER A 272 -16.49 -22.46 4.88
C SER A 272 -14.97 -22.49 4.86
N PRO A 273 -14.29 -21.34 4.62
CA PRO A 273 -12.84 -21.23 4.79
C PRO A 273 -12.37 -21.32 6.26
N GLU A 274 -13.28 -21.46 7.23
CA GLU A 274 -12.97 -21.45 8.67
C GLU A 274 -12.02 -22.57 9.12
N LYS A 275 -12.03 -23.71 8.43
CA LYS A 275 -11.16 -24.86 8.72
C LYS A 275 -9.76 -24.76 8.11
N ILE A 276 -9.44 -23.65 7.43
CA ILE A 276 -8.12 -23.45 6.82
C ILE A 276 -7.16 -22.91 7.88
N ASP A 277 -6.12 -23.68 8.19
CA ASP A 277 -5.10 -23.26 9.16
C ASP A 277 -3.97 -22.46 8.53
N SER A 278 -3.72 -22.69 7.23
CA SER A 278 -2.72 -21.94 6.50
C SER A 278 -2.97 -21.93 4.99
N ILE A 279 -2.49 -20.88 4.34
CA ILE A 279 -2.49 -20.74 2.88
C ILE A 279 -1.04 -20.62 2.42
N VAL A 280 -0.66 -21.42 1.43
CA VAL A 280 0.66 -21.34 0.79
C VAL A 280 0.50 -20.68 -0.57
N VAL A 281 1.16 -19.55 -0.76
CA VAL A 281 1.24 -18.83 -2.04
C VAL A 281 2.62 -19.05 -2.64
N LEU A 282 2.64 -19.58 -3.86
CA LEU A 282 3.87 -19.82 -4.63
C LEU A 282 3.93 -18.83 -5.80
N LYS A 283 5.06 -18.12 -5.95
CA LYS A 283 5.29 -17.25 -7.11
C LYS A 283 6.72 -17.31 -7.60
N ARG A 284 6.93 -16.91 -8.86
CA ARG A 284 8.27 -16.58 -9.35
C ARG A 284 8.55 -15.09 -9.08
N PRO A 285 9.80 -14.70 -8.77
CA PRO A 285 10.19 -13.30 -8.77
C PRO A 285 9.95 -12.68 -10.15
N ASP A 286 9.30 -11.52 -10.20
CA ASP A 286 9.12 -10.74 -11.42
C ASP A 286 9.14 -9.24 -11.07
N PRO A 287 10.32 -8.59 -11.11
CA PRO A 287 10.47 -7.18 -10.75
C PRO A 287 9.75 -6.20 -11.69
N GLN A 288 9.32 -6.67 -12.87
CA GLN A 288 8.66 -5.86 -13.90
C GLN A 288 7.16 -6.18 -14.01
N ARG A 289 6.60 -7.01 -13.12
CA ARG A 289 5.19 -7.42 -13.19
C ARG A 289 4.24 -6.23 -13.28
N TRP A 290 4.51 -5.17 -12.52
CA TRP A 290 3.70 -3.95 -12.53
C TRP A 290 3.73 -3.20 -13.87
N GLN A 291 4.71 -3.46 -14.73
CA GLN A 291 4.78 -2.93 -16.11
C GLN A 291 4.04 -3.82 -17.11
N LYS A 292 3.76 -5.08 -16.75
CA LYS A 292 3.19 -6.12 -17.61
C LYS A 292 1.90 -6.62 -16.98
N VAL A 293 0.79 -5.90 -17.18
CA VAL A 293 -0.52 -6.34 -16.69
C VAL A 293 -0.90 -7.66 -17.38
N ARG A 294 -0.62 -8.78 -16.72
CA ARG A 294 -1.08 -10.12 -17.10
C ARG A 294 -1.61 -10.83 -15.87
N CYS A 295 -2.84 -11.34 -15.98
CA CYS A 295 -3.43 -12.23 -14.99
C CYS A 295 -2.71 -13.58 -15.07
N PHE A 296 -2.09 -14.05 -13.98
CA PHE A 296 -1.54 -15.40 -13.89
C PHE A 296 -2.18 -16.17 -12.75
N LEU A 297 -2.51 -17.43 -13.02
CA LEU A 297 -2.93 -18.41 -12.03
C LEU A 297 -1.83 -18.58 -10.97
N PHE A 298 -2.17 -18.30 -9.71
CA PHE A 298 -1.42 -18.83 -8.58
C PHE A 298 -1.84 -20.28 -8.34
N LEU A 299 -0.88 -21.18 -8.19
CA LEU A 299 -1.16 -22.53 -7.70
C LEU A 299 -1.40 -22.43 -6.19
N PHE A 300 -2.66 -22.47 -5.76
CA PHE A 300 -3.00 -22.51 -4.34
C PHE A 300 -2.91 -23.96 -3.86
N LEU A 301 -1.90 -24.26 -3.04
CA LEU A 301 -1.93 -25.45 -2.18
C LEU A 301 -2.60 -25.02 -0.87
N ILE A 302 -3.90 -25.32 -0.76
CA ILE A 302 -4.64 -25.17 0.50
C ILE A 302 -4.44 -26.45 1.29
N SER A 303 -3.59 -26.41 2.31
CA SER A 303 -3.43 -27.52 3.25
C SER A 303 -4.56 -27.49 4.27
N PHE A 304 -5.34 -28.57 4.33
CA PHE A 304 -6.24 -28.84 5.45
C PHE A 304 -5.47 -29.59 6.54
N PRO A 305 -5.86 -29.48 7.82
CA PRO A 305 -5.32 -30.37 8.84
C PRO A 305 -5.75 -31.80 8.51
N PHE A 306 -4.78 -32.68 8.24
CA PHE A 306 -4.97 -34.11 8.43
C PHE A 306 -5.13 -34.32 9.94
N ILE A 307 -6.34 -34.61 10.36
CA ILE A 307 -6.58 -35.26 11.65
C ILE A 307 -6.32 -36.75 11.40
N ILE A 308 -5.31 -37.31 12.05
CA ILE A 308 -5.30 -38.73 12.43
C ILE A 308 -5.85 -38.77 13.84
#